data_AF-D9YRV4-F1
#
_entry.id   AF-D9YRV4-F1
#
_cell.length_a   1.000
_cell.length_b   1.000
_cell.length_c   1.000
_cell.angle_alpha   90.00
_cell.angle_beta   90.00
_cell.angle_gamma   90.00
#
_symmetry.space_group_name_H-M   'P 1'
#
loop_
_entity.id
_entity.type
_entity.pdbx_description
1 polymer ?
#
loop_
_entity_poly.entity_id
_entity_poly.type
_entity_poly.pdbx_seq_one_letter_code
_entity_poly.pdbx_strand_id
1 'polypeptide(L)'
;LNPLTKELAFPFLILALWGVIMTSSICLRQTDLKSLIAYSSVSHMGLVAAAILIQTPWSFAGATALMIAHGLISSALFCLANTNYERTHTRTLLLTRGMQITLPLMATSWLLANLANLALPPSPNLTGELLIISSLFMWSQWTIILTGLGVLLTASYSLYMFIMTQRGPLMPYLALTNPSHTREHLLMYLHLIPTLLLITKPELIFSWTS
;
A
#
# COMPACT_ATOMS: atom_id res chain seq x y z
N LEU A 1 26.94 -4.27 -15.13
CA LEU A 1 26.52 -5.50 -15.84
C LEU A 1 25.69 -5.08 -17.04
N ASN A 2 26.11 -5.39 -18.27
CA ASN A 2 25.25 -5.12 -19.43
C ASN A 2 24.02 -6.05 -19.32
N PRO A 3 22.78 -5.51 -19.32
CA PRO A 3 21.58 -6.35 -19.28
C PRO A 3 21.61 -7.34 -20.45
N LEU A 4 21.58 -8.64 -20.12
CA LEU A 4 21.70 -9.75 -21.08
C LEU A 4 20.52 -9.80 -22.09
N THR A 5 19.44 -9.06 -21.83
CA THR A 5 18.17 -9.13 -22.57
C THR A 5 17.44 -7.77 -22.65
N LYS A 6 18.09 -6.72 -23.17
CA LYS A 6 17.47 -5.37 -23.30
C LYS A 6 16.10 -5.39 -23.99
N GLU A 7 16.00 -6.13 -25.10
CA GLU A 7 14.79 -6.16 -25.93
C GLU A 7 13.63 -6.94 -25.27
N LEU A 8 13.93 -8.04 -24.57
CA LEU A 8 12.90 -8.87 -23.94
C LEU A 8 12.28 -8.23 -22.69
N ALA A 9 12.92 -7.22 -22.10
CA ALA A 9 12.42 -6.54 -20.91
C ALA A 9 11.28 -5.56 -21.21
N PHE A 10 11.22 -4.99 -22.43
CA PHE A 10 10.25 -3.94 -22.77
C PHE A 10 8.78 -4.39 -22.63
N PRO A 11 8.35 -5.57 -23.10
CA PRO A 11 6.96 -6.00 -22.95
C PRO A 11 6.54 -6.14 -21.48
N PHE A 12 7.42 -6.66 -20.63
CA PHE A 12 7.16 -6.79 -19.19
C PHE A 12 7.16 -5.44 -18.48
N LEU A 13 8.02 -4.52 -18.89
CA LEU A 13 8.04 -3.16 -18.34
C LEU A 13 6.74 -2.41 -18.67
N ILE A 14 6.27 -2.51 -19.92
CA ILE A 14 5.00 -1.93 -20.35
C ILE A 14 3.83 -2.56 -19.57
N LEU A 15 3.82 -3.89 -19.46
CA LEU A 15 2.80 -4.60 -18.69
C LEU A 15 2.80 -4.18 -17.20
N ALA A 16 3.98 -4.00 -16.60
CA ALA A 16 4.11 -3.58 -15.22
C ALA A 16 3.57 -2.15 -15.01
N LEU A 17 4.01 -1.18 -15.83
CA LEU A 17 3.58 0.21 -15.71
C LEU A 17 2.09 0.39 -16.01
N TRP A 18 1.58 -0.28 -17.06
CA TRP A 18 0.15 -0.28 -17.36
C TRP A 18 -0.65 -1.00 -16.27
N GLY A 19 -0.12 -2.12 -15.76
CA GLY A 19 -0.70 -2.88 -14.67
C GLY A 19 -0.88 -2.07 -13.39
N VAL A 20 0.08 -1.19 -13.05
CA VAL A 20 -0.03 -0.25 -11.91
C VAL A 20 -1.30 0.60 -12.05
N ILE A 21 -1.54 1.17 -13.24
CA ILE A 21 -2.72 2.01 -13.49
C ILE A 21 -4.01 1.19 -13.43
N MET A 22 -4.04 0.07 -14.15
CA MET A 22 -5.24 -0.76 -14.24
C MET A 22 -5.64 -1.33 -12.89
N THR A 23 -4.71 -1.88 -12.12
CA THR A 23 -5.01 -2.43 -10.78
C THR A 23 -5.41 -1.35 -9.79
N SER A 24 -4.79 -0.17 -9.84
CA SER A 24 -5.20 0.96 -8.99
C SER A 24 -6.61 1.47 -9.36
N SER A 25 -6.97 1.47 -10.64
CA SER A 25 -8.33 1.83 -11.07
C SER A 25 -9.37 0.78 -10.65
N ILE A 26 -9.01 -0.50 -10.67
CA ILE A 26 -9.85 -1.59 -10.15
C ILE A 26 -10.14 -1.36 -8.66
N CYS A 27 -9.15 -0.95 -7.87
CA CYS A 27 -9.33 -0.68 -6.43
C CYS A 27 -10.44 0.35 -6.15
N LEU A 28 -10.62 1.36 -7.00
CA LEU A 28 -11.68 2.37 -6.84
C LEU A 28 -13.11 1.83 -7.03
N ARG A 29 -13.24 0.66 -7.64
CA ARG A 29 -14.53 0.01 -7.91
C ARG A 29 -14.71 -1.28 -7.11
N GLN A 30 -13.73 -1.65 -6.29
CA GLN A 30 -13.80 -2.88 -5.50
C GLN A 30 -14.79 -2.73 -4.34
N THR A 31 -15.73 -3.68 -4.28
CA THR A 31 -16.72 -3.77 -3.20
C THR A 31 -16.25 -4.66 -2.06
N ASP A 32 -15.29 -5.57 -2.31
CA ASP A 32 -14.68 -6.44 -1.31
C ASP A 32 -13.39 -5.83 -0.76
N LEU A 33 -13.32 -5.66 0.56
CA LEU A 33 -12.21 -5.01 1.25
C LEU A 33 -10.89 -5.79 1.12
N LYS A 34 -10.92 -7.13 1.21
CA LYS A 34 -9.69 -7.95 1.10
C LYS A 34 -9.20 -7.97 -0.35
N SER A 35 -10.10 -8.03 -1.32
CA SER A 35 -9.76 -7.90 -2.75
C SER A 35 -9.19 -6.53 -3.07
N LEU A 36 -9.73 -5.45 -2.50
CA LEU A 36 -9.18 -4.10 -2.67
C LEU A 36 -7.72 -4.03 -2.20
N ILE A 37 -7.41 -4.59 -1.02
CA ILE A 37 -6.03 -4.65 -0.49
C ILE A 37 -5.12 -5.57 -1.33
N ALA A 38 -5.68 -6.64 -1.92
CA ALA A 38 -4.93 -7.51 -2.82
C ALA A 38 -4.56 -6.78 -4.12
N TYR A 39 -5.50 -6.07 -4.75
CA TYR A 39 -5.24 -5.31 -5.97
C TYR A 39 -4.32 -4.11 -5.72
N SER A 40 -4.40 -3.45 -4.56
CA SER A 40 -3.43 -2.40 -4.19
C SER A 40 -2.02 -2.99 -4.08
N SER A 41 -1.89 -4.21 -3.57
CA SER A 41 -0.62 -4.92 -3.50
C SER A 41 -0.04 -5.24 -4.88
N VAL A 42 -0.88 -5.63 -5.85
CA VAL A 42 -0.43 -5.83 -7.24
C VAL A 42 0.05 -4.51 -7.85
N SER A 43 -0.60 -3.38 -7.54
CA SER A 43 -0.16 -2.05 -7.97
C SER A 43 1.25 -1.70 -7.46
N HIS A 44 1.51 -1.78 -6.15
CA HIS A 44 2.84 -1.49 -5.61
C HIS A 44 3.91 -2.46 -6.14
N MET A 45 3.59 -3.75 -6.27
CA MET A 45 4.55 -4.73 -6.82
C MET A 45 4.77 -4.56 -8.33
N GLY A 46 3.84 -3.94 -9.06
CA GLY A 46 4.05 -3.51 -10.44
C GLY A 46 5.16 -2.47 -10.56
N LEU A 47 5.24 -1.52 -9.64
CA LEU A 47 6.36 -0.56 -9.57
C LEU A 47 7.69 -1.28 -9.26
N VAL A 48 7.69 -2.24 -8.34
CA VAL A 48 8.86 -3.06 -8.01
C VAL A 48 9.34 -3.85 -9.24
N ALA A 49 8.42 -4.48 -9.98
CA ALA A 49 8.77 -5.22 -11.19
C ALA A 49 9.39 -4.29 -12.25
N ALA A 50 8.83 -3.10 -12.46
CA ALA A 50 9.39 -2.10 -13.37
C ALA A 50 10.81 -1.66 -12.93
N ALA A 51 11.01 -1.44 -11.63
CA ALA A 51 12.31 -1.05 -11.06
C ALA A 51 13.40 -2.12 -11.23
N ILE A 52 13.05 -3.39 -11.03
CA ILE A 52 13.99 -4.52 -11.21
C ILE A 52 14.39 -4.66 -12.68
N LEU A 53 13.46 -4.43 -13.61
CA LEU A 53 13.72 -4.57 -15.05
C LEU A 53 14.67 -3.50 -15.62
N ILE A 54 14.72 -2.29 -15.06
CA ILE A 54 15.65 -1.24 -15.50
C ILE A 54 17.07 -1.35 -14.90
N GLN A 55 17.25 -2.17 -13.86
CA GLN A 55 18.55 -2.61 -13.32
C GLN A 55 19.54 -1.49 -12.95
N THR A 56 19.06 -0.38 -12.38
CA THR A 56 19.93 0.69 -11.84
C THR A 56 20.13 0.52 -10.33
N PRO A 57 21.23 1.02 -9.74
CA PRO A 57 21.43 0.93 -8.29
C PRO A 57 20.30 1.61 -7.51
N TRP A 58 19.81 2.76 -8.01
CA TRP A 58 18.68 3.49 -7.44
C TRP A 58 17.37 2.69 -7.53
N SER A 59 17.14 1.99 -8.65
CA SER A 59 15.93 1.18 -8.82
C SER A 59 15.93 -0.07 -7.94
N PHE A 60 17.08 -0.71 -7.73
CA PHE A 60 17.20 -1.82 -6.77
C PHE A 60 17.02 -1.35 -5.33
N ALA A 61 17.64 -0.23 -4.93
CA ALA A 61 17.46 0.34 -3.59
C ALA A 61 15.99 0.70 -3.33
N GLY A 62 15.33 1.32 -4.31
CA GLY A 62 13.89 1.63 -4.23
C GLY A 62 13.02 0.38 -4.18
N ALA A 63 13.33 -0.64 -4.98
CA ALA A 63 12.62 -1.91 -5.00
C ALA A 63 12.69 -2.64 -3.65
N THR A 64 13.87 -2.76 -3.04
CA THR A 64 14.02 -3.42 -1.73
C THR A 64 13.29 -2.67 -0.63
N ALA A 65 13.43 -1.35 -0.60
CA ALA A 65 12.73 -0.51 0.37
C ALA A 65 11.21 -0.63 0.22
N LEU A 66 10.69 -0.56 -1.01
CA LEU A 66 9.25 -0.68 -1.25
C LEU A 66 8.73 -2.08 -0.92
N MET A 67 9.46 -3.16 -1.24
CA MET A 67 9.04 -4.53 -0.89
C MET A 67 8.90 -4.72 0.63
N ILE A 68 9.88 -4.24 1.41
CA ILE A 68 9.86 -4.38 2.88
C ILE A 68 8.73 -3.52 3.46
N ALA A 69 8.64 -2.26 3.04
CA ALA A 69 7.65 -1.32 3.53
C ALA A 69 6.22 -1.78 3.18
N HIS A 70 5.99 -2.14 1.92
CA HIS A 70 4.71 -2.67 1.45
C HIS A 70 4.35 -3.99 2.16
N GLY A 71 5.32 -4.87 2.41
CA GLY A 71 5.10 -6.12 3.14
C GLY A 71 4.51 -5.88 4.53
N LEU A 72 5.03 -4.89 5.27
CA LEU A 72 4.52 -4.52 6.60
C LEU A 72 3.15 -3.81 6.53
N ILE A 73 2.95 -2.91 5.56
CA ILE A 73 1.70 -2.15 5.45
C ILE A 73 0.54 -2.99 4.91
N SER A 74 0.76 -3.78 3.86
CA SER A 74 -0.29 -4.65 3.30
C SER A 74 -0.73 -5.72 4.30
N SER A 75 0.20 -6.33 5.04
CA SER A 75 -0.13 -7.27 6.11
C SER A 75 -0.93 -6.61 7.24
N ALA A 76 -0.57 -5.39 7.65
CA ALA A 76 -1.35 -4.59 8.60
C ALA A 76 -2.79 -4.35 8.08
N LEU A 77 -2.95 -3.94 6.82
CA LEU A 77 -4.26 -3.72 6.21
C LEU A 77 -5.09 -5.02 6.12
N PHE A 78 -4.48 -6.15 5.77
CA PHE A 78 -5.18 -7.44 5.78
C PHE A 78 -5.63 -7.83 7.18
N CYS A 79 -4.84 -7.53 8.21
CA CYS A 79 -5.22 -7.79 9.59
C CYS A 79 -6.37 -6.87 10.06
N LEU A 80 -6.35 -5.60 9.68
CA LEU A 80 -7.45 -4.66 9.91
C LEU A 80 -8.75 -5.09 9.21
N ALA A 81 -8.64 -5.55 7.97
CA ALA A 81 -9.78 -6.13 7.26
C ALA A 81 -10.29 -7.39 7.96
N ASN A 82 -9.39 -8.17 8.58
CA ASN A 82 -9.77 -9.33 9.37
C ASN A 82 -10.49 -8.96 10.67
N THR A 83 -10.06 -7.93 11.40
CA THR A 83 -10.76 -7.49 12.63
C THR A 83 -12.17 -6.98 12.32
N ASN A 84 -12.39 -6.37 11.15
CA ASN A 84 -13.73 -6.03 10.70
C ASN A 84 -14.52 -7.30 10.38
N TYR A 85 -13.92 -8.24 9.63
CA TYR A 85 -14.56 -9.50 9.24
C TYR A 85 -14.97 -10.38 10.44
N GLU A 86 -14.15 -10.46 11.49
CA GLU A 86 -14.48 -11.20 12.72
C GLU A 86 -15.72 -10.64 13.44
N ARG A 87 -16.06 -9.36 13.21
CA ARG A 87 -17.24 -8.71 13.79
C ARG A 87 -18.46 -8.74 12.88
N THR A 88 -18.26 -8.54 11.57
CA THR A 88 -19.35 -8.38 10.61
C THR A 88 -19.68 -9.65 9.85
N HIS A 89 -18.78 -10.64 9.85
CA HIS A 89 -18.81 -11.83 9.00
C HIS A 89 -18.98 -11.54 7.50
N THR A 90 -18.68 -10.32 7.07
CA THR A 90 -18.78 -9.88 5.67
C THR A 90 -17.50 -9.15 5.26
N ARG A 91 -17.11 -9.31 3.99
CA ARG A 91 -15.96 -8.59 3.40
C ARG A 91 -16.39 -7.35 2.61
N THR A 92 -17.70 -7.15 2.48
CA THR A 92 -18.30 -6.06 1.72
C THR A 92 -18.06 -4.73 2.42
N LEU A 93 -17.30 -3.85 1.77
CA LEU A 93 -16.81 -2.58 2.31
C LEU A 93 -17.95 -1.64 2.73
N LEU A 94 -19.05 -1.58 1.97
CA LEU A 94 -20.25 -0.80 2.29
C LEU A 94 -20.93 -1.22 3.61
N LEU A 95 -20.79 -2.50 4.01
CA LEU A 95 -21.34 -3.05 5.26
C LEU A 95 -20.36 -2.91 6.44
N THR A 96 -19.30 -2.12 6.31
CA THR A 96 -18.32 -1.91 7.39
C THR A 96 -18.14 -0.44 7.74
N ARG A 97 -19.12 0.40 7.39
CA ARG A 97 -19.05 1.86 7.48
C ARG A 97 -19.23 2.40 8.89
N GLY A 98 -18.53 3.49 9.18
CA GLY A 98 -18.72 4.28 10.41
C GLY A 98 -18.06 3.68 11.66
N MET A 99 -17.15 2.72 11.49
CA MET A 99 -16.52 1.99 12.61
C MET A 99 -15.68 2.86 13.55
N GLN A 100 -15.32 4.09 13.15
CA GLN A 100 -14.63 5.03 14.04
C GLN A 100 -15.45 5.39 15.28
N ILE A 101 -16.79 5.39 15.17
CA ILE A 101 -17.68 5.76 16.27
C ILE A 101 -17.61 4.71 17.40
N THR A 102 -17.49 3.43 17.04
CA THR A 102 -17.45 2.33 18.02
C THR A 102 -16.04 1.91 18.40
N LEU A 103 -15.08 1.97 17.47
CA LEU A 103 -13.70 1.51 17.65
C LEU A 103 -12.67 2.62 17.34
N PRO A 104 -12.63 3.72 18.12
CA PRO A 104 -11.80 4.88 17.81
C PRO A 104 -10.29 4.57 17.79
N LEU A 105 -9.81 3.71 18.69
CA LEU A 105 -8.39 3.32 18.71
C LEU A 105 -8.04 2.39 17.53
N MET A 106 -8.97 1.57 17.06
CA MET A 106 -8.75 0.82 15.83
C MET A 106 -8.74 1.75 14.61
N ALA A 107 -9.59 2.79 14.62
CA ALA A 107 -9.62 3.79 13.55
C ALA A 107 -8.30 4.57 13.42
N THR A 108 -7.54 4.80 14.49
CA THR A 108 -6.20 5.40 14.39
C THR A 108 -5.21 4.46 13.70
N SER A 109 -5.26 3.16 13.98
CA SER A 109 -4.44 2.18 13.26
C SER A 109 -4.83 2.04 11.78
N TRP A 110 -6.12 2.12 11.46
CA TRP A 110 -6.62 2.24 10.09
C TRP A 110 -6.07 3.49 9.39
N LEU A 111 -6.07 4.63 10.06
CA LEU A 111 -5.54 5.89 9.51
C LEU A 111 -4.04 5.76 9.23
N LEU A 112 -3.25 5.32 10.22
CA LEU A 112 -1.80 5.17 10.07
C LEU A 112 -1.42 4.20 8.94
N ALA A 113 -2.09 3.05 8.86
CA ALA A 113 -1.86 2.08 7.79
C ALA A 113 -2.23 2.65 6.41
N ASN A 114 -3.34 3.39 6.28
CA ASN A 114 -3.72 4.02 5.02
C ASN A 114 -2.78 5.16 4.61
N LEU A 115 -2.34 5.98 5.55
CA LEU A 115 -1.37 7.05 5.30
C LEU A 115 -0.02 6.48 4.85
N ALA A 116 0.42 5.37 5.44
CA ALA A 116 1.61 4.67 4.98
C ALA A 116 1.39 4.01 3.60
N ASN A 117 0.21 3.43 3.33
CA ASN A 117 -0.12 2.80 2.05
C ASN A 117 -0.12 3.80 0.88
N LEU A 118 -0.64 5.01 1.09
CA LEU A 118 -0.58 6.09 0.09
C LEU A 118 0.78 6.79 -0.01
N ALA A 119 1.80 6.30 0.69
CA ALA A 119 3.14 6.87 0.71
C ALA A 119 3.20 8.32 1.26
N LEU A 120 2.58 8.59 2.41
CA LEU A 120 2.70 9.91 3.06
C LEU A 120 4.15 10.17 3.51
N PRO A 121 4.74 11.37 3.34
CA PRO A 121 6.04 11.70 3.94
C PRO A 121 5.95 11.70 5.48
N PRO A 122 6.92 11.12 6.23
CA PRO A 122 8.20 10.51 5.82
C PRO A 122 8.19 8.96 5.77
N SER A 123 7.11 8.33 5.30
CA SER A 123 6.98 6.85 5.32
C SER A 123 8.01 6.10 4.46
N PRO A 124 8.39 4.87 4.83
CA PRO A 124 9.29 4.05 4.01
C PRO A 124 8.73 3.74 2.61
N ASN A 125 7.40 3.58 2.46
CA ASN A 125 6.73 3.42 1.16
C ASN A 125 7.09 4.58 0.22
N LEU A 126 7.00 5.83 0.70
CA LEU A 126 7.37 6.99 -0.11
C LEU A 126 8.82 6.95 -0.55
N THR A 127 9.73 6.61 0.36
CA THR A 127 11.16 6.57 0.04
C THR A 127 11.45 5.54 -1.07
N GLY A 128 10.82 4.37 -1.02
CA GLY A 128 10.92 3.36 -2.07
C GLY A 128 10.31 3.82 -3.39
N GLU A 129 9.07 4.34 -3.35
CA GLU A 129 8.36 4.82 -4.54
C GLU A 129 9.09 5.98 -5.24
N LEU A 130 9.59 6.96 -4.48
CA LEU A 130 10.33 8.09 -5.06
C LEU A 130 11.62 7.65 -5.75
N LEU A 131 12.37 6.71 -5.15
CA LEU A 131 13.58 6.17 -5.79
C LEU A 131 13.23 5.44 -7.10
N ILE A 132 12.19 4.60 -7.09
CA ILE A 132 11.71 3.91 -8.29
C ILE A 132 11.27 4.92 -9.35
N ILE A 133 10.47 5.92 -9.00
CA ILE A 133 10.00 6.96 -9.93
C ILE A 133 11.17 7.75 -10.52
N SER A 134 12.15 8.14 -9.70
CA SER A 134 13.33 8.86 -10.18
C SER A 134 14.16 8.01 -11.14
N SER A 135 14.33 6.71 -10.86
CA SER A 135 15.11 5.81 -11.71
C SER A 135 14.40 5.53 -13.04
N LEU A 136 13.08 5.37 -13.04
CA LEU A 136 12.26 5.25 -14.24
C LEU A 136 12.28 6.54 -15.08
N PHE A 137 12.20 7.71 -14.43
CA PHE A 137 12.29 8.99 -15.11
C PHE A 137 13.63 9.19 -15.83
N MET A 138 14.73 8.79 -15.19
CA MET A 138 16.07 8.81 -15.81
C MET A 138 16.19 7.81 -16.96
N TRP A 139 15.44 6.70 -16.91
CA TRP A 139 15.38 5.72 -18.00
C TRP A 139 14.55 6.20 -19.20
N SER A 140 13.37 6.79 -18.96
CA SER A 140 12.56 7.46 -19.97
C SER A 140 11.64 8.49 -19.31
N GLN A 141 11.72 9.74 -19.75
CA GLN A 141 10.96 10.83 -19.15
C GLN A 141 9.44 10.62 -19.21
N TRP A 142 8.94 9.90 -20.22
CA TRP A 142 7.51 9.61 -20.39
C TRP A 142 6.92 8.77 -19.26
N THR A 143 7.73 8.00 -18.53
CA THR A 143 7.23 7.17 -17.43
C THR A 143 6.65 8.01 -16.29
N ILE A 144 7.05 9.28 -16.16
CA ILE A 144 6.56 10.17 -15.08
C ILE A 144 5.05 10.36 -15.14
N ILE A 145 4.46 10.37 -16.34
CA ILE A 145 3.02 10.51 -16.53
C ILE A 145 2.32 9.28 -15.95
N LEU A 146 2.82 8.09 -16.28
CA LEU A 146 2.25 6.82 -15.83
C LEU A 146 2.42 6.64 -14.32
N THR A 147 3.62 6.88 -13.79
CA THR A 147 3.88 6.74 -12.35
C THR A 147 3.20 7.83 -11.53
N GLY A 148 3.15 9.07 -12.02
CA GLY A 148 2.43 10.16 -11.36
C GLY A 148 0.92 9.90 -11.31
N LEU A 149 0.33 9.38 -12.38
CA LEU A 149 -1.07 8.92 -12.37
C LEU A 149 -1.26 7.72 -11.43
N GLY A 150 -0.29 6.80 -11.38
CA GLY A 150 -0.26 5.71 -10.40
C GLY A 150 -0.35 6.23 -8.96
N VAL A 151 0.52 7.16 -8.57
CA VAL A 151 0.53 7.78 -7.22
C VAL A 151 -0.78 8.50 -6.91
N LEU A 152 -1.38 9.20 -7.88
CA LEU A 152 -2.69 9.82 -7.69
C LEU A 152 -3.77 8.77 -7.43
N LEU A 153 -3.77 7.68 -8.20
CA LEU A 153 -4.72 6.59 -7.99
C LEU A 153 -4.49 5.88 -6.64
N THR A 154 -3.23 5.67 -6.20
CA THR A 154 -2.93 5.07 -4.90
C THR A 154 -3.44 5.91 -3.73
N ALA A 155 -3.25 7.23 -3.79
CA ALA A 155 -3.84 8.15 -2.83
C ALA A 155 -5.37 8.07 -2.83
N SER A 156 -5.98 8.06 -4.01
CA SER A 156 -7.44 8.06 -4.14
C SER A 156 -8.09 6.79 -3.57
N TYR A 157 -7.59 5.59 -3.90
CA TYR A 157 -8.19 4.35 -3.39
C TYR A 157 -7.89 4.13 -1.90
N SER A 158 -6.74 4.57 -1.40
CA SER A 158 -6.39 4.44 0.03
C SER A 158 -7.29 5.32 0.89
N LEU A 159 -7.50 6.59 0.47
CA LEU A 159 -8.46 7.46 1.14
C LEU A 159 -9.89 6.95 1.01
N TYR A 160 -10.27 6.40 -0.14
CA TYR A 160 -11.57 5.75 -0.33
C TYR A 160 -11.76 4.59 0.65
N MET A 161 -10.78 3.70 0.79
CA MET A 161 -10.80 2.58 1.73
C MET A 161 -11.01 3.06 3.17
N PHE A 162 -10.27 4.09 3.59
CA PHE A 162 -10.40 4.66 4.93
C PHE A 162 -11.77 5.31 5.16
N ILE A 163 -12.23 6.16 4.23
CA ILE A 163 -13.51 6.86 4.36
C ILE A 163 -14.67 5.87 4.44
N MET A 164 -14.67 4.86 3.57
CA MET A 164 -15.79 3.94 3.49
C MET A 164 -15.88 2.97 4.66
N THR A 165 -14.76 2.64 5.30
CA THR A 165 -14.75 1.78 6.50
C THR A 165 -14.92 2.61 7.78
N GLN A 166 -14.18 3.69 7.94
CA GLN A 166 -14.11 4.40 9.22
C GLN A 166 -15.12 5.55 9.34
N ARG A 167 -15.42 6.26 8.25
CA ARG A 167 -16.21 7.50 8.28
C ARG A 167 -17.66 7.29 7.83
N GLY A 168 -18.50 8.27 8.15
CA GLY A 168 -19.92 8.29 7.84
C GLY A 168 -20.80 7.71 8.94
N PRO A 169 -22.11 7.57 8.70
CA PRO A 169 -23.04 7.06 9.69
C PRO A 169 -22.73 5.60 10.02
N LEU A 170 -22.78 5.27 11.31
CA LEU A 170 -22.68 3.91 11.81
C LEU A 170 -23.89 3.09 11.33
N MET A 171 -23.66 1.89 10.83
CA MET A 171 -24.77 0.98 10.50
C MET A 171 -25.46 0.49 11.79
N PRO A 172 -26.80 0.42 11.85
CA PRO A 172 -27.52 0.09 13.09
C PRO A 172 -27.10 -1.24 13.73
N TYR A 173 -26.82 -2.28 12.93
CA TYR A 173 -26.36 -3.58 13.46
C TYR A 173 -24.94 -3.55 14.03
N LEU A 174 -24.15 -2.50 13.74
CA LEU A 174 -22.79 -2.32 14.28
C LEU A 174 -22.79 -1.57 15.63
N ALA A 175 -23.93 -1.01 16.07
CA ALA A 175 -24.02 -0.22 17.29
C ALA A 175 -23.65 -1.01 18.57
N LEU A 176 -23.86 -2.32 18.56
CA LEU A 176 -23.56 -3.23 19.67
C LEU A 176 -22.25 -4.02 19.45
N THR A 177 -21.35 -3.52 18.61
CA THR A 177 -20.07 -4.20 18.37
C THR A 177 -19.21 -4.21 19.63
N ASN A 178 -18.61 -5.37 19.91
CA ASN A 178 -17.67 -5.52 21.01
C ASN A 178 -16.45 -4.61 20.80
N PRO A 179 -15.91 -4.02 21.89
CA PRO A 179 -14.69 -3.22 21.82
C PRO A 179 -13.51 -4.05 21.29
N SER A 180 -12.46 -3.36 20.85
CA SER A 180 -11.25 -4.01 20.34
C SER A 180 -10.51 -4.76 21.44
N HIS A 181 -10.10 -5.99 21.13
CA HIS A 181 -9.37 -6.83 22.07
C HIS A 181 -7.90 -6.42 22.13
N THR A 182 -7.24 -6.68 23.26
CA THR A 182 -5.81 -6.42 23.44
C THR A 182 -4.94 -7.11 22.40
N ARG A 183 -5.31 -8.34 22.02
CA ARG A 183 -4.67 -9.11 20.93
C ARG A 183 -4.66 -8.33 19.60
N GLU A 184 -5.77 -7.67 19.26
CA GLU A 184 -5.90 -6.93 18.00
C GLU A 184 -5.00 -5.69 18.01
N HIS A 185 -4.95 -4.97 19.12
CA HIS A 185 -4.05 -3.82 19.26
C HIS A 185 -2.58 -4.24 19.24
N LEU A 186 -2.22 -5.30 19.96
CA LEU A 186 -0.86 -5.84 19.94
C LEU A 186 -0.45 -6.21 18.51
N LEU A 187 -1.32 -6.90 17.78
CA LEU A 187 -1.07 -7.25 16.38
C LEU A 187 -0.82 -6.00 15.53
N MET A 188 -1.64 -4.94 15.68
CA MET A 188 -1.45 -3.71 14.92
C MET A 188 -0.15 -2.99 15.28
N TYR A 189 0.19 -2.95 16.57
CA TYR A 189 1.45 -2.34 17.01
C TYR A 189 2.67 -3.11 16.52
N LEU A 190 2.62 -4.45 16.47
CA LEU A 190 3.70 -5.26 15.92
C LEU A 190 3.94 -5.02 14.42
N HIS A 191 2.95 -4.52 13.67
CA HIS A 191 3.13 -4.09 12.29
C HIS A 191 3.57 -2.62 12.18
N LEU A 192 2.94 -1.72 12.94
CA LEU A 192 3.15 -0.27 12.81
C LEU A 192 4.42 0.25 13.52
N ILE A 193 4.86 -0.38 14.60
CA ILE A 193 6.08 0.05 15.30
C ILE A 193 7.31 -0.18 14.42
N PRO A 194 7.52 -1.35 13.78
CA PRO A 194 8.63 -1.53 12.85
C PRO A 194 8.64 -0.52 11.70
N THR A 195 7.48 -0.20 11.12
CA THR A 195 7.42 0.78 10.03
C THR A 195 7.81 2.18 10.50
N LEU A 196 7.41 2.58 11.71
CA LEU A 196 7.84 3.83 12.34
C LEU A 196 9.34 3.83 12.66
N LEU A 197 9.90 2.73 13.16
CA LEU A 197 11.33 2.61 13.45
C LEU A 197 12.18 2.71 12.18
N LEU A 198 11.71 2.15 11.05
CA LEU A 198 12.39 2.25 9.75
C LEU A 198 12.51 3.70 9.25
N ILE A 199 11.61 4.60 9.65
CA ILE A 199 11.73 6.04 9.33
C ILE A 199 12.98 6.63 9.99
N THR A 200 13.34 6.16 11.19
CA THR A 200 14.49 6.70 11.93
C THR A 200 15.84 6.21 11.40
N LYS A 201 15.88 5.01 10.82
CA LYS A 201 17.09 4.40 10.24
C LYS A 201 16.78 3.73 8.89
N PRO A 202 16.52 4.53 7.84
CA PRO A 202 16.18 3.99 6.52
C PRO A 202 17.35 3.23 5.86
N GLU A 203 18.59 3.44 6.31
CA GLU A 203 19.77 2.70 5.84
C GLU A 203 19.61 1.18 5.96
N LEU A 204 18.81 0.69 6.92
CA LEU A 204 18.58 -0.75 7.11
C LEU A 204 17.89 -1.41 5.92
N ILE A 205 17.09 -0.66 5.15
CA ILE A 205 16.36 -1.18 3.98
C ILE A 205 17.04 -0.82 2.64
N PHE A 206 17.98 0.13 2.65
CA PHE A 206 18.76 0.57 1.50
C PHE A 206 20.16 -0.04 1.39
N SER A 207 20.74 -0.50 2.51
CA SER A 207 22.17 -0.85 2.65
C SER A 207 22.69 -2.00 1.77
N TRP A 208 21.83 -2.72 1.06
CA TRP A 208 22.25 -3.84 0.20
C TRP A 208 22.79 -3.41 -1.17
N THR A 209 22.76 -2.10 -1.49
CA THR A 209 23.16 -1.57 -2.80
C THR A 209 24.26 -0.51 -2.75
N SER A 210 24.90 -0.29 -1.58
CA SER A 210 26.10 0.54 -1.44
C SER A 210 27.39 -0.26 -1.64
#